data_AF-A0A0A0QWS8-F1
#
_entry.id   AF-A0A0A0QWS8-F1
#
_cell.length_a   1.000
_cell.length_b   1.000
_cell.length_c   1.000
_cell.angle_alpha   90.00
_cell.angle_beta   90.00
_cell.angle_gamma   90.00
#
_symmetry.space_group_name_H-M   'P 1'
#
loop_
_entity.id
_entity.type
_entity.pdbx_description
1 polymer ?
#
loop_
_entity_poly.entity_id
_entity_poly.type
_entity_poly.pdbx_seq_one_letter_code
_entity_poly.pdbx_strand_id
1 'polypeptide(L)'
;AMHTLVHLFAGYMRDNLNNYEIIDISPMGCRTGFYMSVIGEPENEEVINAWKKSMQNVLETDTIPEANVYQCGSCYMHSLRRR
;
A
#
# COMPACT_ATOMS: atom_id res chain seq x y z
N ALA A 1 0.20 0.13 12.64
CA ALA A 1 -0.49 -0.63 11.59
C ALA A 1 -0.59 0.17 10.28
N MET A 2 -1.33 1.28 10.22
CA MET A 2 -1.53 2.06 8.98
C MET A 2 -0.24 2.49 8.27
N HIS A 3 0.75 2.98 9.03
CA HIS A 3 2.04 3.36 8.46
C HIS A 3 2.81 2.17 7.88
N THR A 4 2.76 1.00 8.49
CA THR A 4 3.32 -0.22 7.88
C THR A 4 2.57 -0.62 6.62
N LEU A 5 1.24 -0.48 6.64
CA LEU A 5 0.41 -0.84 5.50
C LEU A 5 0.73 0.04 4.28
N VAL A 6 0.97 1.35 4.43
CA VAL A 6 1.27 2.20 3.25
C VAL A 6 2.55 1.80 2.54
N HIS A 7 3.60 1.43 3.29
CA HIS A 7 4.90 0.98 2.74
C HIS A 7 4.76 -0.29 1.88
N LEU A 8 3.78 -1.15 2.21
CA LEU A 8 3.51 -2.38 1.47
C LEU A 8 2.50 -2.15 0.35
N PHE A 9 1.41 -1.46 0.67
CA PHE A 9 0.25 -1.32 -0.18
C PHE A 9 0.56 -0.55 -1.47
N ALA A 10 1.41 0.48 -1.38
CA ALA A 10 1.79 1.27 -2.54
C ALA A 10 2.58 0.47 -3.60
N GLY A 11 3.42 -0.48 -3.17
CA GLY A 11 4.13 -1.38 -4.08
C GLY A 11 3.20 -2.41 -4.70
N TYR A 12 2.47 -3.15 -3.88
CA TYR A 12 1.58 -4.22 -4.37
C TYR A 12 0.44 -3.70 -5.26
N MET A 13 -0.07 -2.49 -5.02
CA MET A 13 -1.06 -1.90 -5.94
C MET A 13 -0.47 -1.60 -7.31
N ARG A 14 0.78 -1.15 -7.40
CA ARG A 14 1.45 -0.93 -8.68
C ARG A 14 1.65 -2.24 -9.43
N ASP A 15 1.97 -3.33 -8.72
CA ASP A 15 2.10 -4.66 -9.33
C ASP A 15 0.76 -5.21 -9.83
N ASN A 16 -0.32 -4.97 -9.08
CA ASN A 16 -1.63 -5.58 -9.33
C ASN A 16 -2.58 -4.73 -10.20
N LEU A 17 -2.36 -3.43 -10.31
CA LEU A 17 -3.09 -2.50 -11.20
C LEU A 17 -2.14 -1.93 -12.28
N ASN A 18 -1.31 -2.80 -12.84
CA ASN A 18 -0.16 -2.46 -13.70
C ASN A 18 -0.51 -1.90 -15.09
N ASN A 19 -1.77 -1.94 -15.51
CA ASN A 19 -2.24 -1.32 -16.76
C ASN A 19 -2.35 0.22 -16.64
N TYR A 20 -2.23 0.76 -15.43
CA TYR A 20 -2.41 2.18 -15.13
C TYR A 20 -1.21 2.72 -14.35
N GLU A 21 -0.94 4.01 -14.48
CA GLU A 21 0.15 4.66 -13.75
C GLU A 21 -0.37 5.25 -12.44
N ILE A 22 -0.05 4.59 -11.32
CA ILE A 22 -0.39 5.09 -9.98
C ILE A 22 0.58 6.20 -9.58
N ILE A 23 0.05 7.40 -9.35
CA ILE A 23 0.81 8.57 -8.90
C ILE A 23 1.13 8.41 -7.41
N ASP A 24 0.10 8.28 -6.56
CA ASP A 24 0.25 8.21 -5.11
C ASP A 24 -0.80 7.32 -4.44
N ILE A 25 -0.43 6.74 -3.29
CA ILE A 25 -1.35 6.09 -2.35
C ILE A 25 -1.00 6.58 -0.94
N SER A 26 -1.87 7.41 -0.38
CA SER A 26 -1.65 8.07 0.91
C SER A 26 -2.77 7.79 1.92
N PRO A 27 -2.46 7.66 3.22
CA PRO A 27 -3.46 7.41 4.25
C PRO A 27 -4.33 8.65 4.48
N MET A 28 -5.62 8.43 4.73
CA MET A 28 -6.52 9.49 5.20
C MET A 28 -6.17 9.90 6.63
N GLY A 29 -6.20 11.21 6.92
CA GLY A 29 -5.89 11.74 8.26
C GLY A 29 -6.81 11.24 9.38
N CYS A 30 -8.07 10.95 9.06
CA CYS A 30 -9.05 10.33 9.96
C CYS A 30 -8.81 8.82 10.19
N ARG A 31 -7.85 8.23 9.49
CA ARG A 31 -7.42 6.83 9.61
C ARG A 31 -8.47 5.79 9.20
N THR A 32 -9.41 6.14 8.34
CA THR A 32 -10.47 5.23 7.86
C THR A 32 -10.21 4.64 6.47
N GLY A 33 -9.14 5.05 5.80
CA GLY A 33 -8.84 4.57 4.45
C GLY A 33 -7.60 5.21 3.84
N PHE A 34 -7.49 5.06 2.52
CA PHE A 34 -6.43 5.62 1.68
C PHE A 34 -7.07 6.33 0.48
N TYR A 35 -6.40 7.36 -0.01
CA TYR A 35 -6.66 7.91 -1.34
C TYR A 35 -5.60 7.39 -2.31
N MET A 36 -6.03 7.07 -3.53
CA MET A 36 -5.15 6.70 -4.63
C MET A 36 -5.40 7.67 -5.79
N SER A 37 -4.34 8.28 -6.29
CA SER A 37 -4.35 9.06 -7.53
C SER A 37 -3.69 8.25 -8.65
N VAL A 38 -4.31 8.25 -9.83
CA VAL A 38 -3.93 7.38 -10.95
C VAL A 38 -4.14 8.12 -12.27
N ILE A 39 -3.27 7.87 -13.24
CA ILE A 39 -3.44 8.33 -14.62
C ILE A 39 -4.21 7.25 -15.39
N GLY A 40 -5.31 7.66 -16.03
CA GLY A 40 -6.26 6.79 -16.70
C GLY A 40 -7.58 6.66 -15.93
N GLU A 41 -8.48 5.84 -16.44
CA GLU A 41 -9.83 5.65 -15.90
C GLU A 41 -10.06 4.15 -15.64
N PRO A 42 -9.43 3.57 -14.59
CA PRO A 42 -9.65 2.17 -14.25
C PRO A 42 -11.09 1.93 -13.85
N GLU A 43 -11.64 0.80 -14.31
CA GLU A 43 -12.95 0.36 -13.87
C GLU A 43 -12.92 0.01 -12.38
N ASN A 44 -14.02 0.26 -11.67
CA ASN A 44 -14.10 0.00 -10.23
C ASN A 44 -13.72 -1.45 -9.88
N GLU A 45 -14.12 -2.41 -10.72
CA GLU A 45 -13.85 -3.83 -10.51
C GLU A 45 -12.35 -4.17 -10.63
N GLU A 46 -11.61 -3.48 -11.50
CA GLU A 46 -10.15 -3.63 -11.62
C GLU A 46 -9.46 -3.18 -10.33
N VAL A 47 -9.87 -2.01 -9.81
CA VAL A 47 -9.32 -1.46 -8.56
C VAL A 47 -9.65 -2.38 -7.37
N ILE A 48 -10.89 -2.87 -7.28
CA ILE A 48 -11.32 -3.78 -6.21
C ILE A 48 -10.49 -5.08 -6.23
N ASN A 49 -10.28 -5.65 -7.41
CA ASN A 49 -9.54 -6.91 -7.54
C ASN A 49 -8.04 -6.72 -7.26
N ALA A 50 -7.44 -5.63 -7.75
CA ALA A 50 -6.06 -5.28 -7.45
C ALA A 50 -5.85 -5.03 -5.94
N TRP A 51 -6.79 -4.34 -5.29
CA TRP A 51 -6.73 -4.09 -3.85
C TRP A 51 -6.82 -5.38 -3.04
N LYS A 52 -7.79 -6.25 -3.34
CA LYS A 52 -7.93 -7.57 -2.68
C LYS A 52 -6.66 -8.39 -2.79
N LYS A 53 -6.08 -8.46 -3.99
CA LYS A 53 -4.84 -9.21 -4.25
C LYS A 53 -3.65 -8.60 -3.49
N SER A 54 -3.55 -7.27 -3.47
CA SER A 54 -2.53 -6.56 -2.69
C SER A 54 -2.65 -6.86 -1.19
N MET A 55 -3.86 -6.99 -0.64
CA MET A 55 -4.05 -7.39 0.75
C MET A 55 -3.63 -8.85 1.00
N GLN A 56 -3.81 -9.75 0.03
CA GLN A 56 -3.24 -11.11 0.14
C GLN A 56 -1.72 -11.07 0.16
N ASN A 57 -1.09 -10.26 -0.69
CA ASN A 57 0.37 -10.10 -0.68
C ASN A 57 0.89 -9.54 0.66
N VAL A 58 0.14 -8.64 1.29
CA VAL A 58 0.47 -8.13 2.65
C VAL A 58 0.44 -9.24 3.71
N LEU A 59 -0.43 -10.25 3.58
CA LEU A 59 -0.46 -11.37 4.53
C LEU A 59 0.74 -12.31 4.40
N GLU A 60 1.36 -12.35 3.23
CA GLU A 60 2.50 -13.22 2.89
C GLU A 60 3.85 -12.54 3.13
N THR A 61 3.88 -11.23 3.40
CA THR A 61 5.13 -10.47 3.52
C THR A 61 5.79 -10.63 4.89
N ASP A 62 7.11 -10.77 4.86
CA ASP A 62 7.95 -10.89 6.06
C ASP A 62 8.78 -9.65 6.36
N THR A 63 8.83 -8.71 5.41
CA THR A 63 9.68 -7.51 5.50
C THR A 63 8.88 -6.28 5.08
N ILE A 64 9.26 -5.13 5.64
CA ILE A 64 8.67 -3.85 5.30
C ILE A 64 9.70 -3.09 4.47
N PRO A 65 9.42 -2.80 3.18
CA PRO A 65 10.28 -1.95 2.37
C PRO A 65 10.55 -0.63 3.09
N GLU A 66 11.77 -0.09 2.97
CA GLU A 66 12.12 1.26 3.43
C GLU A 66 11.93 1.55 4.93
N ALA A 67 11.63 0.54 5.76
CA ALA A 67 11.46 0.67 7.20
C ALA A 67 12.82 0.75 7.93
N ASN A 68 13.63 1.76 7.59
CA ASN A 68 14.93 2.05 8.20
C ASN A 68 15.15 3.57 8.36
N VAL A 69 16.18 3.94 9.13
CA VAL A 69 16.48 5.33 9.50
C VAL A 69 16.81 6.26 8.33
N TYR A 70 17.19 5.70 7.19
CA TYR A 70 17.60 6.47 6.01
C TYR A 70 16.43 6.77 5.07
N GLN A 71 15.38 5.95 5.10
CA GLN A 71 14.30 5.98 4.10
C GLN A 71 12.93 6.26 4.69
N CYS A 72 12.75 6.13 6.01
CA CYS A 72 11.47 6.40 6.66
C CYS A 72 11.61 7.46 7.76
N GLY A 73 10.84 8.55 7.63
CA GLY A 73 10.85 9.67 8.58
C GLY A 73 10.44 9.28 10.02
N SER A 74 9.74 8.16 10.19
CA SER A 74 9.34 7.61 11.50
C SER A 74 9.55 6.09 11.54
N CYS A 75 10.76 5.63 11.25
CA CYS A 75 11.10 4.20 11.06
C CYS A 75 10.82 3.27 12.26
N TYR A 76 10.70 3.79 13.48
CA TYR A 76 10.30 2.99 14.65
C TYR A 76 8.78 2.80 14.78
N MET A 77 7.98 3.53 14.00
CA MET A 77 6.51 3.49 14.05
C MET A 77 5.95 2.43 13.08
N HIS A 78 6.40 1.19 13.21
CA HIS A 78 5.93 0.05 12.41
C HIS A 78 5.39 -1.08 13.26
N SER A 79 4.48 -1.86 12.68
CA SER A 79 3.89 -3.04 13.30
C SER A 79 3.50 -4.03 12.19
N LEU A 80 4.32 -5.06 12.04
CA LEU A 80 4.04 -6.26 11.26
C LEU A 80 4.04 -7.42 12.26
N ARG A 81 2.86 -7.79 12.74
CA ARG A 81 2.71 -8.89 13.70
C ARG A 81 2.59 -10.19 12.92
N ARG A 82 3.54 -11.10 13.12
CA ARG A 82 3.46 -12.47 12.61
C ARG A 82 2.41 -13.26 13.41
N ARG A 83 1.71 -14.18 12.73
CA ARG A 83 0.93 -15.23 13.39
C ARG A 83 1.86 -16.29 13.94
#